data_AF-A0A8C0RSJ3-F1
#
_entry.id   AF-A0A8C0RSJ3-F1
#
_cell.length_a   1.000
_cell.length_b   1.000
_cell.length_c   1.000
_cell.angle_alpha   90.00
_cell.angle_beta   90.00
_cell.angle_gamma   90.00
#
_symmetry.space_group_name_H-M   'P 1'
#
loop_
_entity.id
_entity.type
_entity.pdbx_description
1 polymer ?
#
loop_
_entity_poly.entity_id
_entity_poly.type
_entity_poly.pdbx_seq_one_letter_code
_entity_poly.pdbx_strand_id
1 'polypeptide(L)'
;PGYHRQVGDQGIHGGLEDQTEYLEERRIKEIVKKHSQFIGYPITLFVEKERDKEVSDDEAEEKEEKEEEKEKEEKESDDKPEIEDVGSDEEEEEKKDGDKKKKKKIKEKYIDQEELNKTKPIWTRNPDDITNEEYGEFYKSLTNDWEDHLAVKHFSVEGQLEFRDYYTRMKENQKHIYYITGETKDQVANSAFVERLRKHGLEVIYMIEPIDEYCVQQLKEFEGKTLVSVTKEGLELPEDEEEKKKQEEKKTKFENLCKIMKDILEKKVEKVVVFSLEDPQTHANRIYRMIKLGLGIDEDDPTADDSSAAVSEEMPPL
;
A
#
# COMPACT_ATOMS: atom_id res chain seq x y z
N PRO A 1 31.56 15.71 20.34
CA PRO A 1 31.68 15.83 18.87
C PRO A 1 30.31 15.60 18.22
N GLY A 2 29.48 16.64 18.23
CA GLY A 2 28.18 16.66 17.56
C GLY A 2 28.38 16.98 16.07
N TYR A 3 27.80 16.17 15.20
CA TYR A 3 27.79 16.41 13.77
C TYR A 3 26.66 17.38 13.42
N HIS A 4 27.00 18.66 13.23
CA HIS A 4 26.18 19.57 12.43
C HIS A 4 26.38 19.23 10.95
N ARG A 5 25.33 18.74 10.28
CA ARG A 5 25.30 18.61 8.83
C ARG A 5 24.54 19.83 8.29
N GLN A 6 25.30 20.76 7.72
CA GLN A 6 24.82 21.93 7.01
C GLN A 6 24.14 21.46 5.72
N VAL A 7 22.83 21.60 5.61
CA VAL A 7 22.10 21.31 4.37
C VAL A 7 22.08 22.59 3.56
N GLY A 8 22.77 22.56 2.41
CA GLY A 8 22.82 23.67 1.47
C GLY A 8 21.46 23.91 0.86
N ASP A 9 21.06 25.18 0.89
CA ASP A 9 19.92 25.75 0.21
C ASP A 9 20.14 25.64 -1.33
N GLN A 10 19.52 24.64 -1.93
CA GLN A 10 19.26 24.60 -3.37
C GLN A 10 17.74 24.60 -3.55
N GLY A 11 17.25 25.72 -4.10
CA GLY A 11 15.84 26.06 -4.15
C GLY A 11 14.95 24.99 -4.76
N ILE A 12 13.96 24.59 -3.97
CA ILE A 12 12.68 24.09 -4.44
C ILE A 12 11.67 25.21 -4.16
N HIS A 13 11.57 26.18 -5.07
CA HIS A 13 10.58 27.27 -5.00
C HIS A 13 9.29 26.88 -5.73
N GLY A 14 8.58 25.87 -5.23
CA GLY A 14 7.24 25.53 -5.71
C GLY A 14 6.76 24.15 -5.25
N GLY A 15 6.42 23.99 -3.97
CA GLY A 15 5.90 22.69 -3.51
C GLY A 15 5.35 22.61 -2.10
N LEU A 16 5.60 23.59 -1.23
CA LEU A 16 5.14 23.55 0.17
C LEU A 16 4.01 24.54 0.47
N GLU A 17 3.97 25.71 -0.16
CA GLU A 17 2.90 26.71 0.07
C GLU A 17 1.55 26.28 -0.55
N ASP A 18 1.61 25.45 -1.59
CA ASP A 18 0.49 25.00 -2.41
C ASP A 18 -0.33 23.88 -1.76
N GLN A 19 0.17 23.26 -0.68
CA GLN A 19 -0.41 22.07 -0.03
C GLN A 19 -1.16 22.39 1.27
N THR A 20 -1.46 23.66 1.52
CA THR A 20 -2.24 24.09 2.69
C THR A 20 -3.64 23.48 2.73
N GLU A 21 -4.18 22.99 1.61
CA GLU A 21 -5.45 22.24 1.58
C GLU A 21 -5.46 21.03 2.52
N TYR A 22 -4.31 20.39 2.79
CA TYR A 22 -4.23 19.22 3.67
C TYR A 22 -4.24 19.58 5.16
N LEU A 23 -4.21 20.88 5.50
CA LEU A 23 -4.47 21.35 6.86
C LEU A 23 -5.97 21.54 7.12
N GLU A 24 -6.80 21.58 6.07
CA GLU A 24 -8.25 21.69 6.23
C GLU A 24 -8.85 20.40 6.78
N GLU A 25 -9.59 20.50 7.89
CA GLU A 25 -10.34 19.39 8.50
C GLU A 25 -11.17 18.64 7.46
N ARG A 26 -11.86 19.37 6.58
CA ARG A 26 -12.72 18.82 5.54
C ARG A 26 -11.94 17.93 4.57
N ARG A 27 -10.78 18.40 4.10
CA ARG A 27 -9.94 17.69 3.13
C ARG A 27 -9.41 16.38 3.71
N ILE A 28 -8.93 16.43 4.96
CA ILE A 28 -8.43 15.24 5.66
C ILE A 28 -9.56 14.21 5.83
N LYS A 29 -10.75 14.65 6.29
CA LYS A 29 -11.92 13.77 6.44
C LYS A 29 -12.35 13.12 5.13
N GLU A 30 -12.36 13.87 4.03
CA GLU A 30 -12.69 13.36 2.69
C GLU A 30 -11.70 12.26 2.25
N ILE A 31 -10.38 12.49 2.45
CA ILE A 31 -9.34 11.53 2.09
C ILE A 31 -9.46 10.26 2.92
N VAL A 32 -9.60 10.39 4.25
CA VAL A 32 -9.74 9.24 5.14
C VAL A 32 -11.01 8.44 4.81
N LYS A 33 -12.14 9.12 4.55
CA LYS A 33 -13.38 8.47 4.15
C LYS A 33 -13.25 7.74 2.81
N LYS A 34 -12.48 8.26 1.86
CA LYS A 34 -12.31 7.65 0.54
C LYS A 34 -11.32 6.49 0.52
N HIS A 35 -10.23 6.60 1.27
CA HIS A 35 -9.08 5.71 1.13
C HIS A 35 -8.82 4.80 2.33
N SER A 36 -9.33 5.16 3.51
CA SER A 36 -8.95 4.52 4.77
C SER A 36 -10.14 4.15 5.66
N GLN A 37 -11.37 4.20 5.14
CA GLN A 37 -12.60 3.95 5.91
C GLN A 37 -12.65 2.56 6.53
N PHE A 38 -12.04 1.54 5.91
CA PHE A 38 -12.11 0.14 6.36
C PHE A 38 -10.79 -0.40 6.92
N ILE A 39 -9.85 0.49 7.29
CA ILE A 39 -8.63 0.09 8.00
C ILE A 39 -9.01 -0.45 9.38
N GLY A 40 -8.41 -1.58 9.77
CA GLY A 40 -8.76 -2.29 11.02
C GLY A 40 -8.31 -1.58 12.31
N TYR A 41 -7.45 -0.57 12.21
CA TYR A 41 -6.97 0.24 13.33
C TYR A 41 -7.74 1.57 13.43
N PRO A 42 -8.02 2.08 14.65
CA PRO A 42 -8.69 3.38 14.81
C PRO A 42 -7.88 4.55 14.25
N ILE A 43 -8.51 5.41 13.45
CA ILE A 43 -7.95 6.63 12.88
C ILE A 43 -8.57 7.83 13.62
N THR A 44 -7.77 8.51 14.43
CA THR A 44 -8.19 9.70 15.20
C THR A 44 -7.64 10.98 14.60
N LEU A 45 -8.50 11.97 14.42
CA LEU A 45 -8.13 13.33 14.00
C LEU A 45 -8.29 14.27 15.20
N PHE A 46 -7.26 15.08 15.45
CA PHE A 46 -7.28 16.14 16.46
C PHE A 46 -7.54 17.47 15.77
N VAL A 47 -8.63 18.15 16.16
CA VAL A 47 -9.05 19.43 15.56
C VAL A 47 -9.20 20.47 16.66
N GLU A 48 -8.56 21.62 16.50
CA GLU A 48 -8.77 22.75 17.39
C GLU A 48 -10.08 23.47 17.03
N LYS A 49 -11.01 23.56 17.99
CA LYS A 49 -12.33 24.20 17.83
C LYS A 49 -12.55 25.27 18.90
N GLU A 50 -13.31 26.31 18.55
CA GLU A 50 -13.70 27.39 19.48
C GLU A 50 -15.14 27.21 19.97
N ARG A 51 -15.40 27.47 21.26
CA ARG A 51 -16.76 27.57 21.82
C ARG A 51 -16.92 28.81 22.70
N ASP A 52 -18.11 29.40 22.67
CA ASP A 52 -18.47 30.50 23.56
C ASP A 52 -18.81 29.95 24.95
N LYS A 53 -18.03 30.33 25.98
CA LYS A 53 -18.34 30.04 27.38
C LYS A 53 -18.73 31.33 28.09
N GLU A 54 -19.89 31.32 28.75
CA GLU A 54 -20.25 32.40 29.67
C GLU A 54 -19.45 32.24 30.96
N VAL A 55 -18.60 33.21 31.25
CA VAL A 55 -17.72 33.20 32.43
C VAL A 55 -17.94 34.49 33.24
N SER A 56 -17.72 34.44 34.55
CA SER A 56 -17.77 35.65 35.40
C SER A 56 -16.60 36.58 35.09
N ASP A 57 -16.76 37.88 35.35
CA ASP A 57 -15.74 38.91 35.12
C ASP A 57 -14.36 38.59 35.71
N ASP A 58 -14.30 37.89 36.85
CA ASP A 58 -13.03 37.49 37.46
C ASP A 58 -12.33 36.33 36.71
N GLU A 59 -13.09 35.43 36.06
CA GLU A 59 -12.54 34.27 35.33
C GLU A 59 -12.22 34.62 33.86
N ALA A 60 -13.11 35.39 33.21
CA ALA A 60 -12.77 36.70 32.66
C ALA A 60 -11.30 37.06 32.40
N GLU A 61 -10.86 37.97 33.25
CA GLU A 61 -9.57 38.64 33.25
C GLU A 61 -8.40 37.64 33.39
N GLU A 62 -8.53 36.59 34.21
CA GLU A 62 -7.50 35.54 34.33
C GLU A 62 -7.23 34.78 33.01
N LYS A 63 -8.21 34.66 32.12
CA LYS A 63 -8.03 34.01 30.81
C LYS A 63 -7.40 34.94 29.79
N GLU A 64 -7.78 36.22 29.78
CA GLU A 64 -7.19 37.24 28.92
C GLU A 64 -5.71 37.45 29.27
N GLU A 65 -5.34 37.50 30.56
CA GLU A 65 -3.94 37.58 30.99
C GLU A 65 -3.10 36.38 30.53
N LYS A 66 -3.67 35.17 30.56
CA LYS A 66 -2.99 33.95 30.08
C LYS A 66 -2.84 33.89 28.57
N GLU A 67 -3.78 34.47 27.81
CA GLU A 67 -3.64 34.58 26.35
C GLU A 67 -2.58 35.62 25.99
N GLU A 68 -2.52 36.76 26.70
CA GLU A 68 -1.46 37.75 26.52
C GLU A 68 -0.06 37.21 26.90
N GLU A 69 0.06 36.41 27.95
CA GLU A 69 1.33 35.74 28.31
C GLU A 69 1.77 34.75 27.22
N LYS A 70 0.85 33.97 26.65
CA LYS A 70 1.14 33.06 25.53
C LYS A 70 1.54 33.80 24.26
N GLU A 71 0.86 34.89 23.92
CA GLU A 71 1.24 35.71 22.76
C GLU A 71 2.60 36.40 22.97
N LYS A 72 2.96 36.76 24.21
CA LYS A 72 4.30 37.29 24.54
C LYS A 72 5.39 36.21 24.44
N GLU A 73 5.13 34.99 24.90
CA GLU A 73 6.05 33.85 24.73
C GLU A 73 6.23 33.48 23.24
N GLU A 74 5.18 33.56 22.42
CA GLU A 74 5.29 33.31 20.97
C GLU A 74 6.07 34.43 20.26
N LYS A 75 5.91 35.70 20.67
CA LYS A 75 6.65 36.86 20.10
C LYS A 75 8.12 36.94 20.53
N GLU A 76 8.53 36.34 21.65
CA GLU A 76 9.95 36.23 22.03
C GLU A 76 10.72 35.19 21.17
N SER A 77 10.02 34.36 20.39
CA SER A 77 10.63 33.34 19.54
C SER A 77 10.96 33.80 18.10
N ASP A 78 10.55 35.00 17.70
CA ASP A 78 10.79 35.55 16.36
C ASP A 78 11.50 36.92 16.43
N ASP A 79 12.77 36.95 16.01
CA ASP A 79 13.74 38.04 16.17
C ASP A 79 13.54 39.16 15.11
N LYS A 80 12.81 40.25 15.41
CA LYS A 80 12.93 41.59 14.76
C LYS A 80 12.16 42.71 15.49
N PRO A 81 12.62 43.99 15.42
CA PRO A 81 12.51 44.96 16.52
C PRO A 81 11.22 45.79 16.58
N GLU A 82 10.92 46.24 17.80
CA GLU A 82 9.87 47.19 18.18
C GLU A 82 9.93 48.54 17.45
N ILE A 83 8.75 49.10 17.19
CA ILE A 83 8.56 50.54 17.03
C ILE A 83 7.63 51.02 18.15
N GLU A 84 8.16 51.91 19.00
CA GLU A 84 7.40 52.68 19.98
C GLU A 84 6.40 53.59 19.25
N ASP A 85 5.17 53.66 19.75
CA ASP A 85 4.39 54.89 19.66
C ASP A 85 3.77 55.20 21.02
N VAL A 86 4.08 56.40 21.51
CA VAL A 86 3.76 56.95 22.82
C VAL A 86 2.65 57.98 22.65
N GLY A 87 1.57 57.85 23.41
CA GLY A 87 0.60 58.93 23.68
C GLY A 87 -0.63 58.38 24.41
N SER A 88 -0.75 58.53 25.74
CA SER A 88 -1.39 59.67 26.46
C SER A 88 -2.88 59.80 26.06
N ASP A 89 -3.87 59.83 26.95
CA ASP A 89 -3.94 60.51 28.24
C ASP A 89 -5.17 60.04 29.05
N GLU A 90 -5.15 60.43 30.33
CA GLU A 90 -6.04 60.21 31.47
C GLU A 90 -7.57 60.37 31.27
N GLU A 91 -8.38 59.69 32.10
CA GLU A 91 -9.45 60.33 32.91
C GLU A 91 -10.01 59.38 34.00
N GLU A 92 -10.10 59.92 35.23
CA GLU A 92 -10.50 59.29 36.49
C GLU A 92 -12.03 59.26 36.74
N GLU A 93 -12.43 58.25 37.53
CA GLU A 93 -13.59 58.16 38.46
C GLU A 93 -15.06 58.29 37.98
N GLU A 94 -15.86 57.23 38.25
CA GLU A 94 -16.93 57.29 39.26
C GLU A 94 -17.51 55.89 39.57
N LYS A 95 -17.55 55.53 40.86
CA LYS A 95 -18.26 54.34 41.38
C LYS A 95 -19.77 54.57 41.41
N LYS A 96 -20.57 53.57 41.03
CA LYS A 96 -21.88 53.32 41.64
C LYS A 96 -22.33 51.86 41.56
N ASP A 97 -22.65 51.35 42.75
CA ASP A 97 -23.28 50.06 43.08
C ASP A 97 -24.47 49.70 42.18
N GLY A 98 -24.55 48.41 41.84
CA GLY A 98 -25.68 47.81 41.15
C GLY A 98 -25.43 46.33 40.85
N ASP A 99 -25.59 45.50 41.88
CA ASP A 99 -25.52 44.04 41.86
C ASP A 99 -26.34 43.42 40.69
N LYS A 100 -25.63 43.10 39.61
CA LYS A 100 -25.99 42.13 38.57
C LYS A 100 -24.70 41.76 37.85
N LYS A 101 -24.10 40.63 38.24
CA LYS A 101 -22.98 39.97 37.53
C LYS A 101 -23.23 40.03 36.02
N LYS A 102 -22.51 40.90 35.30
CA LYS A 102 -22.45 40.86 33.84
C LYS A 102 -21.64 39.62 33.48
N LYS A 103 -22.21 38.77 32.62
CA LYS A 103 -21.51 37.59 32.10
C LYS A 103 -20.82 38.00 30.81
N LYS A 104 -19.50 37.83 30.73
CA LYS A 104 -18.73 37.98 29.49
C LYS A 104 -18.68 36.63 28.77
N LYS A 105 -18.70 36.66 27.43
CA LYS A 105 -18.53 35.47 26.59
C LYS A 105 -17.08 35.44 26.13
N ILE A 106 -16.33 34.42 26.56
CA ILE A 106 -14.96 34.17 26.10
C ILE A 106 -15.00 32.99 25.12
N LYS A 107 -14.20 33.09 24.05
CA LYS A 107 -13.95 31.99 23.13
C LYS A 107 -12.90 31.05 23.72
N GLU A 108 -13.33 29.85 24.11
CA GLU A 108 -12.43 28.82 24.62
C GLU A 108 -12.03 27.88 23.48
N LYS A 109 -10.72 27.82 23.17
CA LYS A 109 -10.16 26.82 22.25
C LYS A 109 -10.05 25.47 22.96
N TYR A 110 -10.54 24.40 22.32
CA TYR A 110 -10.39 23.03 22.80
C TYR A 110 -10.02 22.10 21.64
N ILE A 111 -9.30 21.02 21.95
CA ILE A 111 -8.95 19.99 20.98
C ILE A 111 -10.06 18.94 21.01
N ASP A 112 -10.78 18.82 19.90
CA ASP A 112 -11.74 17.77 19.65
C ASP A 112 -11.03 16.56 19.04
N GLN A 113 -11.20 15.39 19.65
CA GLN A 113 -10.62 14.14 19.17
C GLN A 113 -11.73 13.28 18.53
N GLU A 114 -11.70 13.17 17.21
CA GLU A 114 -12.71 12.45 16.45
C GLU A 114 -12.14 11.20 15.80
N GLU A 115 -12.76 10.04 16.05
CA GLU A 115 -12.47 8.81 15.32
C GLU A 115 -13.24 8.78 13.99
N LEU A 116 -12.50 8.69 12.88
CA LEU A 116 -13.03 8.85 11.52
C LEU A 116 -13.57 7.56 10.90
N ASN A 117 -13.04 6.39 11.29
CA ASN A 117 -13.33 5.09 10.65
C ASN A 117 -14.14 4.14 11.55
N LYS A 118 -15.19 4.65 12.20
CA LYS A 118 -16.06 3.85 13.09
C LYS A 118 -16.83 2.73 12.39
N THR A 119 -17.05 2.86 11.07
CA THR A 119 -17.79 1.86 10.28
C THR A 119 -16.88 0.69 9.93
N LYS A 120 -17.13 -0.46 10.57
CA LYS A 120 -16.34 -1.68 10.30
C LYS A 120 -16.82 -2.38 9.02
N PRO A 121 -15.91 -3.03 8.28
CA PRO A 121 -16.27 -3.78 7.08
C PRO A 121 -17.03 -5.06 7.46
N ILE A 122 -18.33 -5.12 7.10
CA ILE A 122 -19.19 -6.26 7.44
C ILE A 122 -18.88 -7.53 6.64
N TRP A 123 -18.29 -7.41 5.44
CA TRP A 123 -17.93 -8.57 4.60
C TRP A 123 -16.80 -9.44 5.16
N THR A 124 -16.12 -8.98 6.21
CA THR A 124 -15.09 -9.77 6.91
C THR A 124 -15.66 -10.73 7.95
N ARG A 125 -16.95 -10.58 8.27
CA ARG A 125 -17.67 -11.43 9.22
C ARG A 125 -18.42 -12.52 8.48
N ASN A 126 -18.71 -13.61 9.21
CA ASN A 126 -19.53 -14.69 8.70
C ASN A 126 -20.95 -14.17 8.35
N PRO A 127 -21.47 -14.41 7.13
CA PRO A 127 -22.80 -13.98 6.72
C PRO A 127 -23.92 -14.37 7.69
N ASP A 128 -23.84 -15.55 8.31
CA ASP A 128 -24.87 -16.05 9.23
C ASP A 128 -24.94 -15.27 10.55
N ASP A 129 -23.86 -14.59 10.93
CA ASP A 129 -23.74 -13.79 12.15
C ASP A 129 -24.05 -12.30 11.92
N ILE A 130 -24.52 -11.93 10.73
CA ILE A 130 -24.83 -10.54 10.36
C ILE A 130 -26.35 -10.40 10.20
N THR A 131 -26.93 -9.54 11.01
CA THR A 131 -28.35 -9.23 10.98
C THR A 131 -28.70 -8.28 9.82
N ASN A 132 -29.97 -8.27 9.41
CA ASN A 132 -30.44 -7.34 8.37
C ASN A 132 -30.31 -5.86 8.81
N GLU A 133 -30.39 -5.60 10.11
CA GLU A 133 -30.18 -4.27 10.70
C GLU A 133 -28.73 -3.80 10.49
N GLU A 134 -27.75 -4.68 10.73
CA GLU A 134 -26.33 -4.37 10.48
C GLU A 134 -26.05 -4.12 8.99
N TYR A 135 -26.71 -4.84 8.07
CA TYR A 135 -26.62 -4.54 6.64
C TYR A 135 -27.23 -3.19 6.27
N GLY A 136 -28.37 -2.84 6.88
CA GLY A 136 -29.04 -1.56 6.68
C GLY A 136 -28.19 -0.38 7.17
N GLU A 137 -27.63 -0.48 8.38
CA GLU A 137 -26.72 0.55 8.92
C GLU A 137 -25.47 0.71 8.06
N PHE A 138 -24.89 -0.41 7.60
CA PHE A 138 -23.74 -0.40 6.70
C PHE A 138 -24.05 0.27 5.37
N TYR A 139 -25.20 -0.07 4.76
CA TYR A 139 -25.68 0.53 3.52
C TYR A 139 -25.80 2.06 3.66
N LYS A 140 -26.51 2.53 4.69
CA LYS A 140 -26.69 3.97 4.94
C LYS A 140 -25.37 4.70 5.16
N SER A 141 -24.43 4.09 5.90
CA SER A 141 -23.09 4.64 6.11
C SER A 141 -22.30 4.78 4.80
N LEU A 142 -22.41 3.77 3.92
CA LEU A 142 -21.69 3.72 2.66
C LEU A 142 -22.26 4.70 1.61
N THR A 143 -23.59 4.74 1.46
CA THR A 143 -24.27 5.48 0.38
C THR A 143 -24.77 6.86 0.79
N ASN A 144 -24.78 7.16 2.09
CA ASN A 144 -25.43 8.34 2.65
C ASN A 144 -26.92 8.42 2.30
N ASP A 145 -27.55 7.27 2.12
CA ASP A 145 -29.00 7.11 1.92
C ASP A 145 -29.71 7.07 3.28
N TRP A 146 -30.95 7.54 3.32
CA TRP A 146 -31.80 7.54 4.51
C TRP A 146 -32.76 6.35 4.54
N GLU A 147 -33.02 5.71 3.40
CA GLU A 147 -33.81 4.49 3.30
C GLU A 147 -32.96 3.22 3.51
N ASP A 148 -33.63 2.13 3.86
CA ASP A 148 -33.00 0.81 3.90
C ASP A 148 -32.84 0.24 2.49
N HIS A 149 -31.87 -0.66 2.30
CA HIS A 149 -31.71 -1.33 1.03
C HIS A 149 -32.94 -2.18 0.69
N LEU A 150 -33.34 -2.21 -0.59
CA LEU A 150 -34.45 -3.05 -1.05
C LEU A 150 -34.15 -4.55 -0.87
N ALA A 151 -32.92 -4.96 -1.18
CA ALA A 151 -32.42 -6.32 -1.01
C ALA A 151 -30.91 -6.28 -0.86
N VAL A 152 -30.37 -7.18 -0.04
CA VAL A 152 -28.93 -7.37 0.14
C VAL A 152 -28.56 -8.80 -0.25
N LYS A 153 -27.42 -8.95 -0.91
CA LYS A 153 -26.82 -10.25 -1.18
C LYS A 153 -25.39 -10.23 -0.69
N HIS A 154 -25.15 -10.86 0.46
CA HIS A 154 -23.79 -11.18 0.86
C HIS A 154 -23.33 -12.35 -0.01
N PHE A 155 -22.32 -12.11 -0.82
CA PHE A 155 -21.70 -13.16 -1.60
C PHE A 155 -20.21 -13.08 -1.36
N SER A 156 -19.62 -14.20 -0.96
CA SER A 156 -18.20 -14.43 -1.14
C SER A 156 -18.08 -15.24 -2.43
N VAL A 157 -17.36 -14.73 -3.41
CA VAL A 157 -16.97 -15.56 -4.55
C VAL A 157 -15.71 -16.30 -4.12
N GLU A 158 -15.89 -17.51 -3.60
CA GLU A 158 -14.81 -18.51 -3.59
C GLU A 158 -14.52 -18.89 -5.06
N GLY A 159 -13.63 -18.12 -5.65
CA GLY A 159 -13.12 -18.28 -7.01
C GLY A 159 -11.68 -17.78 -7.18
N GLN A 160 -11.14 -17.10 -6.17
CA GLN A 160 -9.71 -16.96 -5.93
C GLN A 160 -9.41 -17.79 -4.69
N LEU A 161 -8.49 -18.75 -4.80
CA LEU A 161 -7.98 -19.55 -3.69
C LEU A 161 -7.74 -18.66 -2.46
N GLU A 162 -8.52 -18.83 -1.39
CA GLU A 162 -8.22 -18.16 -0.13
C GLU A 162 -6.84 -18.64 0.34
N PHE A 163 -6.00 -17.73 0.85
CA PHE A 163 -4.69 -18.10 1.41
C PHE A 163 -4.80 -19.20 2.48
N ARG A 164 -5.93 -19.27 3.18
CA ARG A 164 -6.26 -20.36 4.12
C ARG A 164 -6.37 -21.71 3.43
N ASP A 165 -7.07 -21.77 2.32
CA ASP A 165 -7.29 -23.00 1.59
C ASP A 165 -5.96 -23.53 1.03
N TYR A 166 -5.13 -22.65 0.47
CA TYR A 166 -3.74 -22.95 0.13
C TYR A 166 -2.96 -23.46 1.35
N TYR A 167 -3.05 -22.75 2.48
CA TYR A 167 -2.31 -23.08 3.71
C TYR A 167 -2.62 -24.51 4.19
N THR A 168 -3.89 -24.92 4.15
CA THR A 168 -4.28 -26.29 4.55
C THR A 168 -3.75 -27.39 3.63
N ARG A 169 -3.44 -27.07 2.36
CA ARG A 169 -2.87 -28.00 1.38
C ARG A 169 -1.35 -27.92 1.24
N MET A 170 -0.69 -27.04 1.99
CA MET A 170 0.76 -26.94 1.96
C MET A 170 1.42 -28.28 2.33
N LYS A 171 2.50 -28.61 1.63
CA LYS A 171 3.29 -29.81 1.96
C LYS A 171 4.00 -29.61 3.30
N GLU A 172 4.24 -30.68 4.06
CA GLU A 172 4.90 -30.60 5.38
C GLU A 172 6.32 -29.99 5.32
N ASN A 173 7.02 -30.21 4.21
CA ASN A 173 8.35 -29.65 3.95
C ASN A 173 8.32 -28.22 3.37
N GLN A 174 7.14 -27.64 3.19
CA GLN A 174 6.97 -26.32 2.59
C GLN A 174 7.04 -25.21 3.63
N LYS A 175 8.08 -24.36 3.50
CA LYS A 175 8.31 -23.23 4.41
C LYS A 175 7.63 -21.93 3.96
N HIS A 176 7.34 -21.80 2.66
CA HIS A 176 6.92 -20.55 2.05
C HIS A 176 5.65 -20.72 1.20
N ILE A 177 4.86 -19.66 1.13
CA ILE A 177 3.73 -19.55 0.20
C ILE A 177 4.30 -19.00 -1.12
N TYR A 178 4.10 -19.72 -2.21
CA TYR A 178 4.66 -19.34 -3.52
C TYR A 178 3.62 -18.61 -4.34
N TYR A 179 3.99 -17.46 -4.90
CA TYR A 179 3.12 -16.68 -5.78
C TYR A 179 3.86 -16.19 -7.02
N ILE A 180 3.12 -15.87 -8.07
CA ILE A 180 3.61 -15.19 -9.28
C ILE A 180 2.63 -14.08 -9.65
N THR A 181 3.19 -12.92 -9.98
CA THR A 181 2.44 -11.79 -10.53
C THR A 181 2.63 -11.73 -12.05
N GLY A 182 1.61 -11.27 -12.77
CA GLY A 182 1.66 -11.05 -14.22
C GLY A 182 0.40 -10.35 -14.73
N GLU A 183 0.30 -10.19 -16.04
CA GLU A 183 -0.80 -9.43 -16.66
C GLU A 183 -2.02 -10.30 -16.94
N THR A 184 -1.79 -11.57 -17.29
CA THR A 184 -2.86 -12.52 -17.61
C THR A 184 -2.63 -13.88 -16.98
N LYS A 185 -3.73 -14.58 -16.69
CA LYS A 185 -3.68 -15.94 -16.12
C LYS A 185 -2.90 -16.91 -17.00
N ASP A 186 -3.06 -16.82 -18.32
CA ASP A 186 -2.38 -17.72 -19.26
C ASP A 186 -0.87 -17.45 -19.33
N GLN A 187 -0.46 -16.19 -19.21
CA GLN A 187 0.96 -15.82 -19.15
C GLN A 187 1.63 -16.43 -17.92
N VAL A 188 1.03 -16.26 -16.74
CA VAL A 188 1.61 -16.78 -15.49
C VAL A 188 1.49 -18.31 -15.38
N ALA A 189 0.39 -18.89 -15.86
CA ALA A 189 0.18 -20.33 -15.82
C ALA A 189 1.12 -21.10 -16.77
N ASN A 190 1.55 -20.47 -17.85
CA ASN A 190 2.55 -21.03 -18.77
C ASN A 190 3.97 -20.52 -18.47
N SER A 191 4.20 -19.81 -17.37
CA SER A 191 5.51 -19.25 -17.06
C SER A 191 6.54 -20.34 -16.76
N ALA A 192 7.77 -20.17 -17.25
CA ALA A 192 8.88 -21.08 -16.92
C ALA A 192 9.18 -21.10 -15.42
N PHE A 193 8.84 -20.03 -14.70
CA PHE A 193 9.02 -19.93 -13.26
C PHE A 193 8.10 -20.88 -12.48
N VAL A 194 6.96 -21.32 -13.03
CA VAL A 194 6.00 -22.19 -12.32
C VAL A 194 6.16 -23.68 -12.64
N GLU A 195 6.86 -24.04 -13.72
CA GLU A 195 7.01 -25.43 -14.18
C GLU A 195 7.65 -26.33 -13.11
N ARG A 196 8.76 -25.87 -12.53
CA ARG A 196 9.51 -26.63 -11.51
C ARG A 196 8.67 -26.84 -10.25
N LEU A 197 7.90 -25.85 -9.81
CA LEU A 197 7.04 -25.94 -8.63
C LEU A 197 5.91 -26.94 -8.84
N ARG A 198 5.23 -26.88 -9.99
CA ARG A 198 4.16 -27.82 -10.35
C ARG A 198 4.65 -29.27 -10.36
N LYS A 199 5.85 -29.53 -10.90
CA LYS A 199 6.44 -30.88 -10.92
C LYS A 199 6.73 -31.41 -9.51
N HIS A 200 7.15 -30.55 -8.59
CA HIS A 200 7.34 -30.88 -7.18
C HIS A 200 6.01 -30.96 -6.40
N GLY A 201 4.86 -30.81 -7.07
CA GLY A 201 3.55 -30.85 -6.44
C GLY A 201 3.30 -29.68 -5.49
N LEU A 202 3.99 -28.56 -5.70
CA LEU A 202 3.80 -27.31 -4.97
C LEU A 202 2.78 -26.45 -5.72
N GLU A 203 1.81 -25.92 -4.99
CA GLU A 203 0.85 -24.97 -5.51
C GLU A 203 1.49 -23.58 -5.63
N VAL A 204 1.03 -22.78 -6.60
CA VAL A 204 1.49 -21.40 -6.82
C VAL A 204 0.27 -20.51 -6.99
N ILE A 205 0.21 -19.41 -6.25
CA ILE A 205 -0.87 -18.42 -6.32
C ILE A 205 -0.65 -17.52 -7.54
N TYR A 206 -1.69 -17.34 -8.35
CA TYR A 206 -1.68 -16.44 -9.51
C TYR A 206 -2.31 -15.11 -9.16
N MET A 207 -1.49 -14.08 -9.28
CA MET A 207 -1.85 -12.69 -9.07
C MET A 207 -1.79 -12.00 -10.43
N ILE A 208 -2.93 -11.52 -10.89
CA ILE A 208 -3.08 -10.99 -12.25
C ILE A 208 -3.58 -9.55 -12.28
N GLU A 209 -3.89 -8.99 -11.11
CA GLU A 209 -4.36 -7.62 -11.00
C GLU A 209 -3.18 -6.69 -10.65
N PRO A 210 -3.13 -5.46 -11.21
CA PRO A 210 -2.08 -4.50 -10.88
C PRO A 210 -1.99 -4.18 -9.37
N ILE A 211 -3.12 -4.28 -8.65
CA ILE A 211 -3.17 -4.07 -7.20
C ILE A 211 -2.47 -5.20 -6.42
N ASP A 212 -2.36 -6.40 -6.98
CA ASP A 212 -1.76 -7.55 -6.31
C ASP A 212 -0.28 -7.30 -5.98
N GLU A 213 0.44 -6.64 -6.88
CA GLU A 213 1.86 -6.27 -6.69
C GLU A 213 2.04 -5.36 -5.47
N TYR A 214 1.07 -4.48 -5.19
CA TYR A 214 1.06 -3.63 -3.99
C TYR A 214 0.64 -4.43 -2.74
N CYS A 215 -0.32 -5.34 -2.88
CA CYS A 215 -0.81 -6.16 -1.77
C CYS A 215 0.31 -7.04 -1.18
N VAL A 216 1.09 -7.72 -2.03
CA VAL A 216 2.18 -8.60 -1.58
C VAL A 216 3.39 -7.88 -0.98
N GLN A 217 3.53 -6.57 -1.25
CA GLN A 217 4.57 -5.77 -0.58
C GLN A 217 4.27 -5.58 0.91
N GLN A 218 2.98 -5.51 1.27
CA GLN A 218 2.52 -5.37 2.65
C GLN A 218 2.28 -6.74 3.31
N LEU A 219 1.73 -7.70 2.56
CA LEU A 219 1.47 -9.06 3.01
C LEU A 219 2.75 -9.91 2.97
N LYS A 220 3.66 -9.66 3.92
CA LYS A 220 4.93 -10.39 4.02
C LYS A 220 4.78 -11.79 4.60
N GLU A 221 3.79 -11.99 5.47
CA GLU A 221 3.59 -13.22 6.23
C GLU A 221 2.10 -13.52 6.39
N PHE A 222 1.75 -14.81 6.33
CA PHE A 222 0.42 -15.33 6.58
C PHE A 222 0.53 -16.62 7.41
N GLU A 223 -0.11 -16.67 8.58
CA GLU A 223 -0.13 -17.85 9.47
C GLU A 223 1.28 -18.42 9.77
N GLY A 224 2.27 -17.54 10.00
CA GLY A 224 3.66 -17.95 10.29
C GLY A 224 4.52 -18.23 9.05
N LYS A 225 3.96 -18.13 7.85
CA LYS A 225 4.62 -18.48 6.58
C LYS A 225 4.85 -17.23 5.74
N THR A 226 6.07 -17.06 5.25
CA THR A 226 6.39 -15.92 4.38
C THR A 226 5.93 -16.15 2.95
N LEU A 227 5.51 -15.07 2.29
CA LEU A 227 5.16 -15.07 0.87
C LEU A 227 6.43 -14.84 0.03
N VAL A 228 6.67 -15.72 -0.95
CA VAL A 228 7.86 -15.67 -1.80
C VAL A 228 7.42 -15.67 -3.27
N SER A 229 7.85 -14.64 -4.00
CA SER A 229 7.66 -14.60 -5.45
C SER A 229 8.58 -15.59 -6.13
N VAL A 230 8.04 -16.38 -7.06
CA VAL A 230 8.81 -17.33 -7.88
C VAL A 230 9.67 -16.64 -8.95
N THR A 231 9.44 -15.35 -9.21
CA THR A 231 10.24 -14.57 -10.17
C THR A 231 11.48 -13.95 -9.53
N LYS A 232 11.55 -13.92 -8.19
CA LYS A 232 12.71 -13.39 -7.46
C LYS A 232 13.83 -14.42 -7.42
N GLU A 233 15.07 -13.92 -7.41
CA GLU A 233 16.25 -14.77 -7.26
C GLU A 233 16.28 -15.48 -5.89
N GLY A 234 16.94 -16.63 -5.83
CA GLY A 234 17.13 -17.34 -4.56
C GLY A 234 15.91 -18.15 -4.10
N LEU A 235 14.99 -18.51 -5.01
CA LEU A 235 13.87 -19.38 -4.69
C LEU A 235 14.37 -20.74 -4.15
N GLU A 236 14.19 -20.95 -2.84
CA GLU A 236 14.45 -22.24 -2.22
C GLU A 236 13.22 -23.12 -2.34
N LEU A 237 13.37 -24.19 -3.10
CA LEU A 237 12.40 -25.27 -3.12
C LEU A 237 12.79 -26.31 -2.06
N PRO A 238 11.82 -27.10 -1.57
CA PRO A 238 12.09 -28.31 -0.82
C PRO A 238 12.77 -29.35 -1.74
N GLU A 239 14.03 -29.11 -2.10
CA GLU A 239 14.84 -30.00 -2.95
C GLU A 239 15.53 -31.05 -2.08
N ASP A 240 15.60 -32.28 -2.59
CA ASP A 240 16.40 -33.36 -1.99
C ASP A 240 17.90 -33.05 -2.08
N GLU A 241 18.69 -33.55 -1.12
CA GLU A 241 20.15 -33.34 -1.06
C GLU A 241 20.87 -33.76 -2.35
N GLU A 242 20.33 -34.75 -3.06
CA GLU A 242 20.87 -35.24 -4.33
C GLU A 242 20.71 -34.22 -5.47
N GLU A 243 19.58 -33.52 -5.56
CA GLU A 243 19.33 -32.52 -6.59
C GLU A 243 20.15 -31.26 -6.35
N LYS A 244 20.29 -30.84 -5.09
CA LYS A 244 21.18 -29.74 -4.72
C LYS A 244 22.61 -30.01 -5.15
N LYS A 245 23.11 -31.23 -4.92
CA LYS A 245 24.45 -31.65 -5.34
C LYS A 245 24.61 -31.62 -6.87
N LYS A 246 23.63 -32.13 -7.62
CA LYS A 246 23.62 -32.06 -9.10
C LYS A 246 23.62 -30.62 -9.61
N GLN A 247 22.93 -29.70 -8.91
CA GLN A 247 22.89 -28.30 -9.28
C GLN A 247 24.21 -27.59 -9.00
N GLU A 248 24.89 -27.90 -7.89
CA GLU A 248 26.26 -27.42 -7.62
C GLU A 248 27.25 -27.91 -8.68
N GLU A 249 27.22 -29.20 -9.04
CA GLU A 249 28.07 -29.74 -10.10
C GLU A 249 27.85 -29.03 -11.44
N LYS A 250 26.58 -28.74 -11.80
CA LYS A 250 26.26 -27.98 -13.02
C LYS A 250 26.78 -26.55 -12.93
N LYS A 251 26.63 -25.88 -11.79
CA LYS A 251 27.17 -24.52 -11.58
C LYS A 251 28.67 -24.48 -11.82
N THR A 252 29.43 -25.46 -11.29
CA THR A 252 30.88 -25.55 -11.53
C THR A 252 31.19 -25.85 -13.00
N LYS A 253 30.47 -26.78 -13.64
CA LYS A 253 30.70 -27.14 -15.04
C LYS A 253 30.49 -25.97 -16.00
N PHE A 254 29.49 -25.13 -15.75
CA PHE A 254 29.12 -24.02 -16.62
C PHE A 254 29.63 -22.65 -16.15
N GLU A 255 30.50 -22.61 -15.14
CA GLU A 255 31.02 -21.37 -14.58
C GLU A 255 31.74 -20.51 -15.63
N ASN A 256 32.59 -21.14 -16.44
CA ASN A 256 33.32 -20.47 -17.52
C ASN A 256 32.37 -19.91 -18.59
N LEU A 257 31.31 -20.65 -18.92
CA LEU A 257 30.29 -20.19 -19.87
C LEU A 257 29.53 -18.99 -19.33
N CYS A 258 29.17 -19.00 -18.03
CA CYS A 258 28.50 -17.88 -17.39
C CYS A 258 29.35 -16.61 -17.38
N LYS A 259 30.68 -16.74 -17.17
CA LYS A 259 31.63 -15.62 -17.26
C LYS A 259 31.63 -15.02 -18.68
N ILE A 260 31.81 -15.87 -19.70
CA ILE A 260 31.79 -15.42 -21.10
C ILE A 260 30.47 -14.72 -21.45
N MET A 261 29.33 -15.28 -21.03
CA MET A 261 28.02 -14.65 -21.28
C MET A 261 27.86 -13.33 -20.53
N LYS A 262 28.39 -13.22 -19.30
CA LYS A 262 28.40 -11.96 -18.54
C LYS A 262 29.26 -10.91 -19.24
N ASP A 263 30.41 -11.28 -19.78
CA ASP A 263 31.31 -10.38 -20.51
C ASP A 263 30.65 -9.88 -21.81
N ILE A 264 29.92 -10.75 -22.54
CA ILE A 264 29.17 -10.37 -23.74
C ILE A 264 28.01 -9.42 -23.41
N LEU A 265 27.35 -9.64 -22.27
CA LEU A 265 26.14 -8.93 -21.87
C LEU A 265 26.41 -7.82 -20.83
N GLU A 266 27.66 -7.42 -20.63
CA GLU A 266 28.17 -6.56 -19.53
C GLU A 266 27.19 -5.50 -19.00
N LYS A 267 26.64 -4.66 -19.89
CA LYS A 267 25.77 -3.54 -19.50
C LYS A 267 24.29 -3.89 -19.37
N LYS A 268 23.90 -5.11 -19.71
CA LYS A 268 22.50 -5.57 -19.77
C LYS A 268 22.13 -6.51 -18.63
N VAL A 269 23.08 -7.20 -18.01
CA VAL A 269 22.81 -8.20 -16.96
C VAL A 269 23.77 -8.05 -15.78
N GLU A 270 23.24 -8.09 -14.55
CA GLU A 270 24.05 -7.98 -13.34
C GLU A 270 24.78 -9.31 -13.02
N LYS A 271 24.10 -10.43 -13.24
CA LYS A 271 24.57 -11.77 -12.88
C LYS A 271 24.02 -12.82 -13.85
N VAL A 272 24.88 -13.74 -14.27
CA VAL A 272 24.51 -14.92 -15.07
C VAL A 272 24.63 -16.15 -14.18
N VAL A 273 23.54 -16.89 -14.03
CA VAL A 273 23.48 -18.11 -13.22
C VAL A 273 22.85 -19.25 -14.01
N VAL A 274 23.30 -20.47 -13.74
CA VAL A 274 22.66 -21.68 -14.27
C VAL A 274 21.56 -22.13 -13.34
N PHE A 275 20.38 -22.30 -13.91
CA PHE A 275 19.24 -22.97 -13.30
C PHE A 275 18.83 -24.14 -14.18
N SER A 276 18.23 -25.18 -13.59
CA SER A 276 17.73 -26.31 -14.38
C SER A 276 16.30 -26.01 -14.81
N LEU A 277 16.08 -25.98 -16.13
CA LEU A 277 14.77 -26.07 -16.74
C LEU A 277 14.38 -27.53 -16.90
N GLU A 278 13.10 -27.83 -16.68
CA GLU A 278 12.58 -29.21 -16.79
C GLU A 278 12.36 -29.63 -18.24
N ASP A 279 11.87 -28.71 -19.08
CA ASP A 279 11.77 -28.93 -20.52
C ASP A 279 12.58 -27.88 -21.31
N PRO A 280 13.91 -28.11 -21.44
CA PRO A 280 14.78 -27.21 -22.19
C PRO A 280 14.37 -27.08 -23.65
N GLN A 281 13.76 -28.11 -24.25
CA GLN A 281 13.41 -28.11 -25.67
C GLN A 281 12.17 -27.26 -25.93
N THR A 282 11.12 -27.42 -25.11
CA THR A 282 9.92 -26.58 -25.19
C THR A 282 10.26 -25.12 -24.85
N HIS A 283 11.09 -24.90 -23.84
CA HIS A 283 11.53 -23.54 -23.49
C HIS A 283 12.39 -22.91 -24.59
N ALA A 284 13.34 -23.65 -25.17
CA ALA A 284 14.14 -23.17 -26.29
C ALA A 284 13.28 -22.91 -27.54
N ASN A 285 12.30 -23.77 -27.84
CA ASN A 285 11.35 -23.57 -28.93
C ASN A 285 10.48 -22.33 -28.69
N ARG A 286 10.10 -22.05 -27.44
CA ARG A 286 9.35 -20.85 -27.07
C ARG A 286 10.21 -19.59 -27.22
N ILE A 287 11.46 -19.61 -26.75
CA ILE A 287 12.42 -18.52 -26.95
C ILE A 287 12.65 -18.30 -28.46
N TYR A 288 12.89 -19.37 -29.21
CA TYR A 288 13.07 -19.31 -30.65
C TYR A 288 11.84 -18.75 -31.35
N ARG A 289 10.62 -19.14 -30.93
CA ARG A 289 9.37 -18.57 -31.44
C ARG A 289 9.26 -17.08 -31.08
N MET A 290 9.58 -16.67 -29.85
CA MET A 290 9.59 -15.25 -29.46
C MET A 290 10.57 -14.42 -30.30
N ILE A 291 11.81 -14.92 -30.50
CA ILE A 291 12.83 -14.27 -31.34
C ILE A 291 12.39 -14.24 -32.81
N LYS A 292 11.86 -15.35 -33.32
CA LYS A 292 11.39 -15.49 -34.72
C LYS A 292 10.18 -14.62 -35.02
N LEU A 293 9.30 -14.41 -34.04
CA LEU A 293 8.16 -13.50 -34.13
C LEU A 293 8.56 -12.03 -33.99
N GLY A 294 9.84 -11.72 -33.76
CA GLY A 294 10.31 -10.34 -33.67
C GLY A 294 9.76 -9.56 -32.47
N LEU A 295 9.20 -10.26 -31.47
CA LEU A 295 8.64 -9.67 -30.26
C LEU A 295 9.78 -9.13 -29.37
N GLY A 296 10.24 -7.92 -29.72
CA GLY A 296 10.62 -6.90 -28.75
C GLY A 296 9.36 -6.35 -28.09
N ILE A 297 9.52 -5.76 -26.90
CA ILE A 297 8.45 -5.34 -25.97
C ILE A 297 7.56 -4.19 -26.50
N ASP A 298 7.71 -3.73 -27.74
CA ASP A 298 6.95 -2.58 -28.24
C ASP A 298 6.23 -2.87 -29.57
N GLU A 299 4.93 -2.58 -29.53
CA GLU A 299 3.94 -2.34 -30.59
C GLU A 299 3.17 -3.50 -31.25
N ASP A 300 1.85 -3.32 -31.20
CA ASP A 300 0.72 -4.11 -31.70
C ASP A 300 0.71 -4.31 -33.23
N ASP A 301 0.33 -5.51 -33.69
CA ASP A 301 -0.88 -5.77 -34.50
C ASP A 301 -0.93 -7.29 -34.90
N PRO A 302 -2.09 -7.97 -34.89
CA PRO A 302 -2.18 -9.41 -35.03
C PRO A 302 -2.52 -9.81 -36.47
N THR A 303 -1.67 -10.61 -37.11
CA THR A 303 -2.16 -11.55 -38.13
C THR A 303 -1.28 -12.80 -38.18
N ALA A 304 -1.83 -13.92 -37.72
CA ALA A 304 -1.33 -15.24 -38.11
C ALA A 304 -2.53 -16.04 -38.64
N ASP A 305 -2.62 -16.09 -39.96
CA ASP A 305 -3.49 -16.98 -40.70
C ASP A 305 -2.98 -18.43 -40.54
N ASP A 306 -3.95 -19.32 -40.40
CA ASP A 306 -3.81 -20.76 -40.19
C ASP A 306 -3.43 -21.45 -41.50
N SER A 307 -2.42 -22.31 -41.47
CA SER A 307 -2.38 -23.43 -42.42
C SER A 307 -1.65 -24.63 -41.81
N SER A 308 -2.49 -25.48 -41.25
CA SER A 308 -2.21 -26.87 -40.92
C SER A 308 -1.77 -27.73 -42.12
N ALA A 309 -0.94 -28.73 -41.79
CA ALA A 309 -0.85 -30.07 -42.39
C ALA A 309 -0.26 -30.26 -43.80
N ALA A 310 0.91 -30.91 -43.87
CA ALA A 310 1.04 -32.27 -44.42
C ALA A 310 2.49 -32.79 -44.21
N VAL A 311 2.63 -33.88 -43.46
CA VAL A 311 3.86 -34.68 -43.35
C VAL A 311 3.70 -35.84 -44.32
N SER A 312 4.60 -35.97 -45.30
CA SER A 312 4.76 -37.19 -46.09
C SER A 312 6.07 -37.85 -45.71
N GLU A 313 5.98 -38.94 -44.95
CA GLU A 313 7.07 -39.90 -44.76
C GLU A 313 7.34 -40.64 -46.07
N GLU A 314 8.59 -40.61 -46.54
CA GLU A 314 9.10 -41.66 -47.42
C GLU A 314 10.54 -41.97 -47.00
N MET A 315 10.70 -43.12 -46.33
CA MET A 315 11.98 -43.72 -45.97
C MET A 315 12.34 -44.71 -47.10
N PRO A 316 13.53 -44.67 -47.73
CA PRO A 316 13.88 -45.63 -48.77
C PRO A 316 14.53 -46.89 -48.16
N PRO A 317 14.36 -48.08 -48.76
CA PRO A 317 15.05 -49.27 -48.29
C PRO A 317 16.41 -49.49 -48.97
N LEU A 318 17.35 -49.90 -48.12
CA LEU A 318 18.70 -50.46 -48.31
C LEU A 318 19.84 -49.53 -48.77
#